data_AF-A0A2E0KX56-F1
#
_entry.id   AF-A0A2E0KX56-F1
#
_cell.length_a   1.000
_cell.length_b   1.000
_cell.length_c   1.000
_cell.angle_alpha   90.00
_cell.angle_beta   90.00
_cell.angle_gamma   90.00
#
_symmetry.space_group_name_H-M   'P 1'
#
loop_
_entity.id
_entity.type
_entity.pdbx_description
1 polymer ?
#
loop_
_entity_poly.entity_id
_entity_poly.type
_entity_poly.pdbx_seq_one_letter_code
_entity_poly.pdbx_strand_id
1 'polypeptide(L)'
;MNTSSQAVQQLQQAMTTTRQAASTIENLIAEHDYQDVAGLVTLAAAALLESAAYLMQGQDEAALESLEDADDLLDAVYDIIESDLGDGD
;
A
#
# COMPACT_ATOMS: atom_id res chain seq x y z
N MET A 1 1.19 -19.41 24.16
CA MET A 1 1.88 -19.02 22.92
C MET A 1 0.85 -18.95 21.78
N ASN A 2 0.04 -17.89 21.74
CA ASN A 2 -1.07 -17.71 20.77
C ASN A 2 -0.94 -16.41 19.94
N THR A 3 0.10 -15.60 20.17
CA THR A 3 0.19 -14.22 19.65
C THR A 3 0.74 -14.13 18.24
N SER A 4 1.76 -14.94 17.89
CA SER A 4 2.36 -14.94 16.56
C SER A 4 1.40 -15.45 15.48
N SER A 5 0.65 -16.52 15.74
CA SER A 5 -0.37 -17.02 14.80
C SER A 5 -1.52 -16.03 14.59
N GLN A 6 -1.92 -15.31 15.64
CA GLN A 6 -2.95 -14.26 15.54
C GLN A 6 -2.47 -13.04 14.77
N ALA A 7 -1.21 -12.63 14.95
CA ALA A 7 -0.61 -11.53 14.19
C ALA A 7 -0.52 -11.85 12.69
N VAL A 8 -0.10 -13.07 12.33
CA VAL A 8 -0.08 -13.52 10.92
C VAL A 8 -1.50 -13.51 10.32
N GLN A 9 -2.51 -13.98 11.06
CA GLN A 9 -3.89 -13.93 10.58
C GLN A 9 -4.39 -12.50 10.38
N GLN A 10 -4.06 -11.58 11.28
CA GLN A 10 -4.41 -10.17 11.15
C GLN A 10 -3.73 -9.51 9.95
N LEU A 11 -2.45 -9.82 9.71
CA LEU A 11 -1.73 -9.35 8.52
C LEU A 11 -2.35 -9.88 7.23
N GLN A 12 -2.66 -11.17 7.16
CA GLN A 12 -3.33 -11.77 5.99
C GLN A 12 -4.70 -11.14 5.72
N GLN A 13 -5.47 -10.89 6.78
CA GLN A 13 -6.77 -10.22 6.66
C GLN A 13 -6.59 -8.77 6.18
N ALA A 14 -5.63 -8.03 6.74
CA ALA A 14 -5.33 -6.67 6.34
C ALA A 14 -4.92 -6.62 4.85
N MET A 15 -3.99 -7.48 4.42
CA MET A 15 -3.57 -7.57 3.00
C MET A 15 -4.77 -7.81 2.08
N THR A 16 -5.65 -8.75 2.45
CA THR A 16 -6.85 -9.08 1.65
C THR A 16 -7.77 -7.87 1.54
N THR A 17 -8.06 -7.22 2.67
CA THR A 17 -8.93 -6.03 2.70
C THR A 17 -8.32 -4.87 1.90
N THR A 18 -7.01 -4.62 2.04
CA THR A 18 -6.33 -3.55 1.32
C THR A 18 -6.32 -3.79 -0.19
N ARG A 19 -6.07 -5.03 -0.65
CA ARG A 19 -6.16 -5.37 -2.08
C ARG A 19 -7.58 -5.21 -2.64
N GLN A 20 -8.60 -5.54 -1.85
CA GLN A 20 -10.00 -5.29 -2.23
C GLN A 20 -10.31 -3.80 -2.29
N ALA A 21 -9.78 -2.99 -1.37
CA ALA A 21 -9.92 -1.55 -1.38
C ALA A 21 -9.25 -0.94 -2.63
N ALA A 22 -8.02 -1.36 -2.97
CA ALA A 22 -7.32 -0.92 -4.17
C ALA A 22 -8.15 -1.19 -5.43
N SER A 23 -8.63 -2.44 -5.58
CA SER A 23 -9.51 -2.79 -6.70
C SER A 23 -10.80 -1.97 -6.72
N THR A 24 -11.38 -1.66 -5.56
CA THR A 24 -12.58 -0.81 -5.50
C THR A 24 -12.29 0.62 -5.94
N ILE A 25 -11.16 1.20 -5.49
CA ILE A 25 -10.72 2.55 -5.86
C ILE A 25 -10.42 2.64 -7.35
N GLU A 26 -9.79 1.62 -7.94
CA GLU A 26 -9.53 1.57 -9.40
C GLU A 26 -10.81 1.45 -10.24
N ASN A 27 -11.89 0.93 -9.67
CA ASN A 27 -13.13 0.61 -10.39
C ASN A 27 -14.32 1.46 -9.94
N LEU A 28 -14.08 2.69 -9.48
CA LEU A 28 -15.16 3.64 -9.17
C LEU A 28 -15.97 3.99 -10.43
N ILE A 29 -17.28 4.17 -10.26
CA ILE A 29 -18.23 4.42 -11.37
C ILE A 29 -17.96 5.79 -12.03
N ALA A 30 -17.46 6.74 -11.25
CA ALA A 30 -17.02 8.04 -11.70
C ALA A 30 -15.65 8.32 -11.07
N GLU A 31 -14.79 8.98 -11.83
CA GLU A 31 -13.49 9.42 -11.36
C GLU A 31 -13.65 10.50 -10.28
N HIS A 32 -12.91 10.35 -9.18
CA HIS A 32 -12.89 11.33 -8.10
C HIS A 32 -11.54 12.06 -8.07
N ASP A 33 -11.56 13.32 -7.63
CA ASP A 33 -10.34 14.07 -7.33
C ASP A 33 -9.46 13.24 -6.37
N TYR A 34 -8.16 13.14 -6.69
CA TYR A 34 -7.18 12.34 -5.94
C TYR A 34 -7.47 10.83 -5.87
N GLN A 35 -8.28 10.27 -6.79
CA GLN A 35 -8.48 8.82 -6.88
C GLN A 35 -7.17 8.07 -7.15
N ASP A 36 -6.31 8.64 -7.98
CA ASP A 36 -4.95 8.15 -8.26
C ASP A 36 -4.07 8.12 -7.00
N VAL A 37 -4.04 9.21 -6.24
CA VAL A 37 -3.33 9.30 -4.96
C VAL A 37 -3.89 8.30 -3.95
N ALA A 38 -5.21 8.19 -3.83
CA ALA A 38 -5.84 7.20 -2.96
C ALA A 38 -5.49 5.76 -3.39
N GLY A 39 -5.41 5.50 -4.69
CA GLY A 39 -4.97 4.22 -5.25
C GLY A 39 -3.53 3.91 -4.88
N LEU A 40 -2.61 4.83 -5.13
CA LEU A 40 -1.18 4.68 -4.82
C LEU A 40 -0.93 4.46 -3.32
N VAL A 41 -1.56 5.25 -2.44
CA VAL A 41 -1.46 5.05 -0.98
C VAL A 41 -1.98 3.66 -0.57
N THR A 42 -3.06 3.19 -1.20
CA THR A 42 -3.62 1.87 -0.90
C THR A 42 -2.69 0.75 -1.36
N LEU A 43 -2.06 0.89 -2.53
CA LEU A 43 -1.06 -0.04 -3.03
C LEU A 43 0.20 -0.05 -2.15
N ALA A 44 0.68 1.12 -1.72
CA ALA A 44 1.82 1.23 -0.80
C ALA A 44 1.52 0.53 0.54
N ALA A 45 0.31 0.73 1.07
CA ALA A 45 -0.13 0.02 2.28
C ALA A 45 -0.16 -1.51 2.08
N ALA A 46 -0.54 -1.99 0.90
CA ALA A 46 -0.50 -3.43 0.60
C ALA A 46 0.93 -3.98 0.59
N ALA A 47 1.86 -3.25 -0.04
CA ALA A 47 3.27 -3.61 -0.11
C ALA A 47 3.93 -3.61 1.30
N LEU A 48 3.63 -2.63 2.14
CA LEU A 48 4.07 -2.60 3.54
C LEU A 48 3.56 -3.80 4.36
N LEU A 49 2.29 -4.19 4.17
CA LEU A 49 1.71 -5.35 4.84
C LEU A 49 2.35 -6.66 4.35
N GLU A 50 2.67 -6.75 3.07
CA GLU A 50 3.37 -7.88 2.45
C GLU A 50 4.81 -8.00 2.98
N SER A 51 5.54 -6.88 3.07
CA SER A 51 6.86 -6.83 3.72
C SER A 51 6.80 -7.31 5.17
N ALA A 52 5.84 -6.80 5.96
CA ALA A 52 5.66 -7.24 7.35
C ALA A 52 5.40 -8.75 7.45
N ALA A 53 4.61 -9.31 6.52
CA ALA A 53 4.37 -10.75 6.45
C ALA A 53 5.63 -11.54 6.08
N TYR A 54 6.47 -11.04 5.17
CA TYR A 54 7.75 -11.64 4.80
C TYR A 54 8.76 -11.63 5.96
N LEU A 55 8.86 -10.53 6.69
CA LEU A 55 9.70 -10.44 7.90
C LEU A 55 9.28 -11.47 8.96
N MET A 56 7.97 -11.65 9.16
CA MET A 56 7.46 -12.66 10.09
C MET A 56 7.76 -14.10 9.66
N GLN A 57 8.04 -14.33 8.37
CA GLN A 57 8.38 -15.62 7.80
C GLN A 57 9.90 -15.84 7.63
N GLY A 58 10.72 -14.84 7.98
CA GLY A 58 12.18 -14.87 7.80
C GLY A 58 12.61 -14.77 6.34
N GLN A 59 11.80 -14.09 5.50
CA GLN A 59 12.06 -13.88 4.07
C GLN A 59 12.57 -12.45 3.84
N ASP A 60 13.77 -12.15 4.34
CA ASP A 60 14.29 -10.78 4.43
C ASP A 60 14.47 -10.09 3.07
N GLU A 61 14.89 -10.83 2.03
CA GLU A 61 15.08 -10.29 0.67
C GLU A 61 13.74 -9.86 0.04
N ALA A 62 12.73 -10.72 0.11
CA ALA A 62 11.38 -10.39 -0.35
C ALA A 62 10.74 -9.25 0.48
N ALA A 63 11.04 -9.19 1.78
CA ALA A 63 10.59 -8.10 2.62
C ALA A 63 11.18 -6.74 2.21
N LEU A 64 12.46 -6.73 1.80
CA LEU A 64 13.14 -5.52 1.33
C LEU A 64 12.58 -5.07 -0.02
N GLU A 65 12.40 -6.00 -0.96
CA GLU A 65 11.79 -5.70 -2.27
C GLU A 65 10.39 -5.07 -2.09
N SER A 66 9.54 -5.65 -1.22
CA SER A 66 8.22 -5.06 -0.92
C SER A 66 8.28 -3.71 -0.18
N LEU A 67 9.38 -3.39 0.52
CA LEU A 67 9.57 -2.05 1.10
C LEU A 67 9.96 -1.04 0.04
N GLU A 68 10.83 -1.42 -0.90
CA GLU A 68 11.23 -0.59 -2.04
C GLU A 68 10.01 -0.26 -2.91
N ASP A 69 9.18 -1.26 -3.22
CA ASP A 69 7.91 -1.05 -3.94
C ASP A 69 6.99 -0.06 -3.22
N ALA A 70 6.92 -0.13 -1.87
CA ALA A 70 6.12 0.81 -1.09
C ALA A 70 6.67 2.24 -1.12
N ASP A 71 7.99 2.39 -1.12
CA ASP A 71 8.69 3.68 -1.19
C ASP A 71 8.43 4.36 -2.54
N ASP A 72 8.63 3.62 -3.64
CA ASP A 72 8.37 4.09 -5.01
C ASP A 72 6.91 4.59 -5.18
N LEU A 73 5.94 3.88 -4.59
CA LEU A 73 4.53 4.26 -4.63
C LEU A 73 4.24 5.53 -3.81
N LEU A 74 4.92 5.72 -2.68
CA LEU A 74 4.77 6.93 -1.85
C LEU A 74 5.44 8.13 -2.49
N ASP A 75 6.58 7.95 -3.14
CA ASP A 75 7.23 9.00 -3.93
C ASP A 75 6.31 9.48 -5.06
N ALA A 76 5.67 8.56 -5.78
CA ALA A 76 4.67 8.91 -6.80
C ALA A 76 3.48 9.71 -6.23
N VAL A 77 3.06 9.44 -4.99
CA VAL A 77 2.03 10.24 -4.30
C VAL A 77 2.51 11.67 -4.08
N TYR A 78 3.75 11.83 -3.60
CA TYR A 78 4.32 13.16 -3.37
C TYR A 78 4.46 13.95 -4.66
N ASP A 79 4.90 13.32 -5.75
CA ASP A 79 5.02 13.95 -7.06
C ASP A 79 3.67 14.50 -7.58
N ILE A 80 2.58 13.75 -7.41
CA ILE A 80 1.24 14.20 -7.82
C ILE A 80 0.78 15.38 -6.97
N ILE A 81 0.92 15.27 -5.64
CA ILE A 81 0.52 16.34 -4.72
C ILE A 81 1.33 17.61 -4.96
N GLU A 82 2.64 17.49 -5.18
CA GLU A 82 3.50 18.64 -5.48
C GLU A 82 3.14 19.28 -6.81
N SER A 83 2.88 18.47 -7.85
CA SER A 83 2.40 18.97 -9.15
C SER A 83 1.11 19.78 -9.02
N ASP A 84 0.14 19.30 -8.25
CA ASP A 84 -1.14 20.00 -8.05
C ASP A 84 -1.00 21.29 -7.23
N LEU A 85 -0.06 21.33 -6.28
CA LEU A 85 0.22 22.51 -5.46
C LEU A 85 1.09 23.53 -6.19
N GLY A 86 1.84 23.10 -7.21
CA GLY A 86 2.84 23.87 -7.95
C GLY A 86 2.29 24.83 -9.01
N ASP A 87 1.01 24.75 -9.38
CA ASP A 87 0.36 25.62 -10.36
C ASP A 87 -0.05 27.01 -9.80
N GLY A 88 0.66 27.46 -8.75
CA GLY A 88 0.36 28.68 -7.98
C GLY A 88 1.33 29.85 -8.18
N ASP A 89 1.83 30.10 -9.39
CA ASP A 89 2.59 31.32 -9.75
C ASP A 89 1.88 32.16 -10.84
#